data_AF-A0A2V8ILD3-F1
#
_entry.id   AF-A0A2V8ILD3-F1
#
_cell.length_a   1.000
_cell.length_b   1.000
_cell.length_c   1.000
_cell.angle_alpha   90.00
_cell.angle_beta   90.00
_cell.angle_gamma   90.00
#
_symmetry.space_group_name_H-M   'P 1'
#
loop_
_entity.id
_entity.type
_entity.pdbx_description
1 polymer ?
#
loop_
_entity_poly.entity_id
_entity_poly.type
_entity_poly.pdbx_seq_one_letter_code
_entity_poly.pdbx_strand_id
1 'polypeptide(L)'
;MCGCRLRRSTNYARASVEGRSGATKHHFVAERFFGRSANRRGEQRERLFAICPWGVEGKSALFCYECHEELLHNPVFTPSDIVRFADLVRLRGLDEDEKPATREKLAGRIQLLHDVIAAGLLAMSLAERQ
;
A
#
# COMPACT_ATOMS: atom_id res chain seq x y z
N MET A 1 12.68 7.25 2.72
CA MET A 1 11.76 7.81 3.73
C MET A 1 12.54 8.39 4.90
N CYS A 2 13.22 7.58 5.72
CA CYS A 2 13.96 8.05 6.90
C CYS A 2 15.26 8.84 6.63
N GLY A 3 15.64 9.08 5.37
CA GLY A 3 16.86 9.80 5.00
C GLY A 3 18.17 9.02 5.15
N CYS A 4 18.13 7.75 5.60
CA CYS A 4 19.35 6.97 5.75
C CYS A 4 20.03 6.66 4.40
N ARG A 5 21.35 6.49 4.44
CA ARG A 5 22.12 6.10 3.25
C ARG A 5 21.85 4.64 2.90
N LEU A 6 21.28 4.42 1.72
CA LEU A 6 21.04 3.07 1.22
C LEU A 6 22.32 2.42 0.70
N ARG A 7 22.40 1.10 0.81
CA ARG A 7 23.49 0.29 0.27
C ARG A 7 22.96 -0.73 -0.73
N ARG A 8 23.70 -0.93 -1.82
CA ARG A 8 23.51 -2.11 -2.67
C ARG A 8 24.30 -3.24 -2.04
N SER A 9 23.60 -4.25 -1.51
CA SER A 9 24.22 -5.37 -0.81
C SER A 9 23.47 -6.66 -1.08
N THR A 10 24.19 -7.78 -1.05
CA THR A 10 23.63 -9.14 -1.06
C THR A 10 23.15 -9.57 0.33
N ASN A 11 23.47 -8.83 1.39
CA ASN A 11 23.12 -9.15 2.78
C ASN A 11 21.74 -8.63 3.19
N TYR A 12 20.82 -8.48 2.24
CA TYR A 12 19.45 -7.98 2.45
C TYR A 12 18.74 -8.69 3.61
N ALA A 13 17.95 -7.94 4.38
CA ALA A 13 17.13 -8.44 5.50
C ALA A 13 17.92 -9.13 6.64
N ARG A 14 19.25 -9.02 6.66
CA ARG A 14 20.07 -9.52 7.79
C ARG A 14 20.04 -8.53 8.95
N ALA A 15 20.19 -9.04 10.17
CA ALA A 15 20.32 -8.27 11.42
C ALA A 15 21.69 -7.55 11.52
N SER A 16 22.08 -6.85 10.47
CA SER A 16 23.26 -5.99 10.39
C SER A 16 22.86 -4.63 9.83
N VAL A 17 23.68 -3.60 10.05
CA VAL A 17 23.43 -2.26 9.47
C VAL A 17 23.34 -2.34 7.95
N GLU A 18 24.20 -3.14 7.33
CA GLU A 18 24.20 -3.34 5.88
C GLU A 18 22.90 -4.00 5.40
N GLY A 19 22.44 -5.05 6.08
CA GLY A 19 21.21 -5.75 5.71
C GLY A 19 19.96 -4.90 5.89
N ARG A 20 19.89 -4.14 7.00
CA ARG A 20 18.79 -3.21 7.31
C ARG A 20 18.78 -1.98 6.39
N SER A 21 19.93 -1.54 5.88
CA SER A 21 20.07 -0.44 4.92
C SER A 21 20.05 -0.87 3.45
N GLY A 22 19.78 -2.15 3.17
CA GLY A 22 19.71 -2.69 1.82
C GLY A 22 18.66 -1.98 0.96
N ALA A 23 19.07 -1.51 -0.22
CA ALA A 23 18.21 -0.78 -1.15
C ALA A 23 17.21 -1.71 -1.86
N THR A 24 15.92 -1.50 -1.63
CA THR A 24 14.84 -2.22 -2.31
C THR A 24 14.02 -1.30 -3.19
N LYS A 25 13.67 -1.78 -4.38
CA LYS A 25 12.76 -1.09 -5.29
C LYS A 25 11.35 -1.58 -5.03
N HIS A 26 10.45 -0.66 -4.69
CA HIS A 26 9.04 -0.97 -4.44
C HIS A 26 8.12 -0.11 -5.30
N HIS A 27 7.05 -0.70 -5.83
CA HIS A 27 6.03 0.02 -6.59
C HIS A 27 5.13 0.80 -5.64
N PHE A 28 4.72 2.02 -6.01
CA PHE A 28 3.79 2.80 -5.18
C PHE A 28 2.39 2.17 -5.08
N VAL A 29 2.02 1.37 -6.09
CA VAL A 29 0.77 0.64 -6.14
C VAL A 29 1.04 -0.78 -6.61
N ALA A 30 0.33 -1.74 -6.02
CA ALA A 30 0.48 -3.14 -6.38
C ALA A 30 0.07 -3.39 -7.83
N GLU A 31 0.99 -3.94 -8.64
CA GLU A 31 0.74 -4.19 -10.06
C GLU A 31 -0.42 -5.14 -10.34
N ARG A 32 -0.73 -6.02 -9.38
CA ARG A 32 -1.88 -6.93 -9.43
C ARG A 32 -3.23 -6.22 -9.53
N PHE A 33 -3.31 -4.96 -9.09
CA PHE A 33 -4.53 -4.16 -9.25
C PHE A 33 -4.81 -3.84 -10.72
N PHE A 34 -3.81 -3.96 -11.59
CA PHE A 34 -3.88 -3.71 -13.03
C PHE A 34 -3.71 -5.00 -13.83
N GLY A 35 -3.94 -6.16 -13.21
CA GLY A 35 -3.92 -7.47 -13.86
C GLY A 35 -2.52 -8.01 -14.16
N ARG A 36 -1.45 -7.34 -13.72
CA ARG A 36 -0.06 -7.78 -13.89
C ARG A 36 0.40 -8.63 -12.70
N SER A 37 1.16 -9.69 -12.98
CA SER A 37 1.75 -10.55 -11.96
C SER A 37 3.19 -10.92 -12.33
N ALA A 38 4.13 -10.64 -11.43
CA ALA A 38 5.52 -11.06 -11.57
C ALA A 38 5.68 -12.58 -11.42
N ASN A 39 4.87 -13.22 -10.55
CA ASN A 39 4.97 -14.64 -10.22
C ASN A 39 4.42 -15.57 -11.32
N ARG A 40 3.62 -15.04 -12.26
CA ARG A 40 3.03 -15.80 -13.37
C ARG A 40 3.05 -14.95 -14.64
N ARG A 41 4.27 -14.79 -15.17
CA ARG A 41 4.53 -13.96 -16.34
C ARG A 41 3.69 -14.46 -17.53
N GLY A 42 2.80 -13.63 -18.05
CA GLY A 42 1.91 -13.96 -19.18
C GLY A 42 0.45 -14.23 -18.81
N GLU A 43 0.13 -14.47 -17.54
CA GLU A 43 -1.25 -14.64 -17.08
C GLU A 43 -1.83 -13.27 -16.67
N GLN A 44 -2.75 -12.70 -17.47
CA GLN A 44 -3.48 -11.50 -17.07
C GLN A 44 -4.63 -11.88 -16.14
N ARG A 45 -4.63 -11.32 -14.93
CA ARG A 45 -5.76 -11.40 -14.00
C ARG A 45 -6.75 -10.29 -14.28
N GLU A 46 -8.00 -10.51 -13.87
CA GLU A 46 -9.00 -9.44 -13.85
C GLU A 46 -8.47 -8.24 -13.07
N ARG A 47 -8.52 -7.07 -13.70
CA ARG A 47 -8.02 -5.81 -13.13
C ARG A 47 -9.03 -5.29 -12.12
N LEU A 48 -8.52 -4.72 -11.02
CA LEU A 48 -9.35 -3.95 -10.08
C LEU A 48 -9.59 -2.52 -10.57
N PHE A 49 -8.61 -1.94 -11.25
CA PHE A 49 -8.71 -0.61 -11.81
C PHE A 49 -8.40 -0.66 -13.30
N ALA A 50 -9.31 -0.11 -14.11
CA ALA A 50 -9.04 0.12 -15.53
C ALA A 50 -7.98 1.21 -15.73
N ILE A 51 -8.04 2.26 -14.90
CA ILE A 51 -7.11 3.40 -14.87
C ILE A 51 -6.69 3.61 -13.41
N CYS A 52 -5.39 3.84 -13.19
CA CYS A 52 -4.87 4.13 -11.85
C CYS A 52 -5.43 5.45 -11.31
N PRO A 53 -6.22 5.42 -10.21
CA PRO A 53 -6.84 6.64 -9.67
C PRO A 53 -5.80 7.64 -9.13
N TRP A 54 -4.59 7.16 -8.82
CA TRP A 54 -3.51 7.96 -8.25
C TRP A 54 -2.45 8.38 -9.27
N GLY A 55 -2.53 7.93 -10.53
CA GLY A 55 -1.52 8.26 -11.56
C GLY A 55 -0.09 7.77 -11.24
N VAL A 56 0.07 6.74 -10.40
CA VAL A 56 1.37 6.18 -9.99
C VAL A 56 1.59 4.73 -10.40
N GLU A 57 0.75 4.20 -11.29
CA GLU A 57 0.95 2.88 -11.87
C GLU A 57 2.32 2.77 -12.57
N GLY A 58 3.02 1.66 -12.30
CA GLY A 58 4.38 1.41 -12.83
C GLY A 58 5.46 2.29 -12.21
N LYS A 59 5.10 3.29 -11.40
CA LYS A 59 6.07 4.11 -10.67
C LYS A 59 6.55 3.38 -9.43
N SER A 60 7.80 3.63 -9.07
CA SER A 60 8.48 2.97 -7.96
C SER A 60 9.44 3.93 -7.27
N ALA A 61 9.82 3.58 -6.05
CA ALA A 61 10.82 4.28 -5.26
C ALA A 61 11.79 3.28 -4.62
N LEU A 62 12.92 3.80 -4.14
CA LEU A 62 13.92 3.05 -3.39
C LEU A 62 13.75 3.30 -1.89
N PHE A 63 13.78 2.21 -1.13
CA PHE A 63 13.66 2.22 0.32
C PHE A 63 14.76 1.37 0.96
N CYS A 64 15.06 1.58 2.24
CA CYS A 64 15.81 0.57 3.01
C CYS A 64 14.86 -0.58 3.39
N TYR A 65 15.43 -1.72 3.80
CA TYR A 65 14.66 -2.86 4.29
C TYR A 65 13.65 -2.44 5.37
N GLU A 66 14.06 -1.62 6.34
CA GLU A 66 13.19 -1.24 7.46
C GLU A 66 12.01 -0.37 7.02
N CYS A 67 12.24 0.64 6.18
CA CYS A 67 11.14 1.45 5.67
C CYS A 67 10.25 0.67 4.70
N HIS A 68 10.80 -0.28 3.95
CA HIS A 68 10.05 -1.07 2.98
C HIS A 68 9.24 -2.18 3.66
N GLU A 69 9.93 -3.16 4.23
CA GLU A 69 9.35 -4.37 4.79
C GLU A 69 8.76 -4.11 6.16
N GLU A 70 9.52 -3.52 7.08
CA GLU A 70 9.05 -3.40 8.48
C GLU A 70 7.98 -2.31 8.64
N LEU A 71 8.03 -1.22 7.86
CA LEU A 71 7.09 -0.11 7.97
C LEU A 71 5.96 -0.14 6.92
N LEU A 72 6.29 -0.05 5.62
CA LEU A 72 5.27 0.12 4.58
C LEU A 72 4.39 -1.12 4.37
N HIS A 73 4.93 -2.33 4.58
CA HIS A 73 4.16 -3.58 4.46
C HIS A 73 3.39 -3.97 5.72
N ASN A 74 3.65 -3.33 6.87
CA ASN A 74 3.05 -3.70 8.16
C ASN A 74 2.33 -2.52 8.84
N PRO A 75 1.34 -1.88 8.18
CA PRO A 75 0.48 -0.93 8.89
C PRO A 75 -0.23 -1.64 10.05
N VAL A 76 -0.20 -1.02 11.24
CA VAL A 76 -0.87 -1.53 12.44
C VAL A 76 -2.32 -1.03 12.44
N PHE A 77 -3.27 -1.95 12.46
CA PHE A 77 -4.68 -1.66 12.66
C PHE A 77 -5.15 -2.23 13.99
N THR A 78 -5.64 -1.37 14.87
CA THR A 78 -6.27 -1.80 16.13
C THR A 78 -7.69 -2.31 15.87
N PRO A 79 -8.29 -3.06 16.80
CA PRO A 79 -9.71 -3.42 16.70
C PRO A 79 -10.64 -2.22 16.49
N SER A 80 -10.34 -1.07 17.12
CA SER A 80 -11.12 0.15 16.93
C SER A 80 -10.99 0.72 15.52
N ASP A 81 -9.80 0.68 14.93
CA ASP A 81 -9.58 1.13 13.55
C ASP A 81 -10.34 0.27 12.55
N ILE A 82 -10.34 -1.06 12.76
CA ILE A 82 -11.09 -1.99 11.93
C ILE A 82 -12.59 -1.71 12.01
N VAL A 83 -13.14 -1.49 13.21
CA VAL A 83 -14.57 -1.15 13.37
C VAL A 83 -14.90 0.16 12.67
N ARG A 84 -14.12 1.22 12.90
CA ARG A 84 -14.34 2.54 12.28
C ARG A 84 -14.22 2.48 10.76
N PHE A 85 -13.24 1.74 10.25
CA PHE A 85 -13.09 1.56 8.81
C PHE A 85 -14.25 0.76 8.22
N ALA A 86 -14.73 -0.29 8.90
CA ALA A 86 -15.91 -1.03 8.48
C ALA A 86 -17.16 -0.13 8.44
N ASP A 87 -17.34 0.77 9.40
CA ASP A 87 -18.44 1.73 9.39
C ASP A 87 -18.34 2.66 8.17
N LEU A 88 -17.16 3.16 7.84
CA LEU A 88 -16.94 3.95 6.62
C LEU A 88 -17.25 3.15 5.34
N VAL A 89 -16.88 1.87 5.32
CA VAL A 89 -17.19 0.96 4.20
C VAL A 89 -18.70 0.83 4.02
N ARG A 90 -19.48 0.65 5.10
CA ARG A 90 -20.95 0.59 5.05
C ARG A 90 -21.57 1.93 4.65
N LEU A 91 -21.11 3.03 5.22
CA LEU A 91 -21.60 4.38 4.89
C LEU A 91 -21.37 4.76 3.42
N ARG A 92 -20.36 4.15 2.78
CA ARG A 92 -20.07 4.33 1.35
C ARG A 92 -20.74 3.28 0.46
N GLY A 93 -21.52 2.35 1.01
CA GLY A 93 -22.16 1.26 0.27
C GLY A 93 -21.16 0.27 -0.35
N LEU A 94 -19.98 0.14 0.25
CA LEU A 94 -18.88 -0.71 -0.23
C LEU A 94 -18.83 -2.08 0.48
N ASP A 95 -19.72 -2.31 1.43
CA ASP A 95 -19.97 -3.58 2.09
C ASP A 95 -20.76 -4.54 1.20
N GLU A 96 -20.70 -5.82 1.54
CA GLU A 96 -21.22 -6.93 0.74
C GLU A 96 -21.84 -7.94 1.70
N ASP A 97 -23.12 -8.27 1.53
CA ASP A 97 -23.76 -9.39 2.26
C ASP A 97 -23.20 -10.74 1.77
N GLU A 98 -22.99 -10.84 0.46
CA GLU A 98 -22.39 -11.99 -0.21
C GLU A 98 -21.28 -11.54 -1.15
N LYS A 99 -20.33 -12.44 -1.45
CA LYS A 99 -19.20 -12.13 -2.32
C LYS A 99 -19.67 -11.97 -3.77
N PRO A 100 -19.62 -10.78 -4.38
CA PRO A 100 -20.05 -10.59 -5.75
C PRO A 100 -19.03 -11.17 -6.74
N ALA A 101 -19.50 -11.47 -7.96
CA ALA A 101 -18.63 -11.88 -9.06
C ALA A 101 -17.70 -10.74 -9.51
N THR A 102 -18.17 -9.49 -9.44
CA THR A 102 -17.41 -8.28 -9.78
C THR A 102 -16.58 -7.79 -8.60
N ARG A 103 -15.48 -7.07 -8.86
CA ARG A 103 -14.58 -6.59 -7.80
C ARG A 103 -14.63 -5.08 -7.54
N GLU A 104 -15.67 -4.41 -8.01
CA GLU A 104 -15.85 -2.94 -7.91
C GLU A 104 -15.84 -2.44 -6.46
N LYS A 105 -16.60 -3.07 -5.56
CA LYS A 105 -16.62 -2.71 -4.14
C LYS A 105 -15.27 -2.96 -3.46
N LEU A 106 -14.49 -3.94 -3.90
CA LEU A 106 -13.11 -4.13 -3.44
C LEU A 106 -12.21 -2.99 -3.92
N ALA A 107 -12.32 -2.58 -5.18
CA ALA A 107 -11.61 -1.44 -5.73
C ALA A 107 -11.95 -0.15 -4.96
N GLY A 108 -13.24 0.06 -4.63
CA GLY A 108 -13.70 1.16 -3.79
C GLY A 108 -13.14 1.13 -2.37
N ARG A 109 -13.09 -0.05 -1.72
CA ARG A 109 -12.47 -0.21 -0.39
C ARG A 109 -10.99 0.16 -0.38
N ILE A 110 -10.25 -0.19 -1.44
CA ILE A 110 -8.84 0.18 -1.58
C ILE A 110 -8.68 1.69 -1.71
N GLN A 111 -9.50 2.35 -2.53
CA GLN A 111 -9.50 3.80 -2.65
C GLN A 111 -9.86 4.48 -1.31
N LEU A 112 -10.90 3.99 -0.64
CA LEU A 112 -11.32 4.52 0.66
C LEU A 112 -10.21 4.42 1.72
N LEU A 113 -9.47 3.31 1.76
CA LEU A 113 -8.34 3.18 2.69
C LEU A 113 -7.23 4.18 2.39
N HIS A 114 -6.92 4.40 1.10
CA HIS A 114 -5.97 5.44 0.71
C HIS A 114 -6.45 6.83 1.16
N ASP A 115 -7.73 7.14 1.00
CA ASP A 115 -8.29 8.44 1.40
C ASP A 115 -8.20 8.66 2.91
N VAL A 116 -8.44 7.61 3.71
CA VAL A 116 -8.24 7.64 5.17
C VAL A 116 -6.79 7.96 5.52
N ILE A 117 -5.83 7.29 4.87
CA ILE A 117 -4.39 7.56 5.08
C ILE A 117 -4.05 8.99 4.68
N ALA A 118 -4.53 9.47 3.53
CA ALA A 118 -4.27 10.82 3.04
C ALA A 118 -4.83 11.89 3.99
N ALA A 119 -6.05 11.69 4.49
CA ALA A 119 -6.67 12.58 5.47
C ALA A 119 -5.87 12.63 6.78
N GLY A 120 -5.44 11.47 7.29
CA GLY A 120 -4.60 11.39 8.49
C GLY A 120 -3.25 12.08 8.31
N LEU A 121 -2.55 11.83 7.20
CA LEU A 121 -1.27 12.47 6.89
C LEU A 121 -1.39 13.99 6.79
N LEU A 122 -2.47 14.49 6.17
CA LEU A 122 -2.73 15.93 6.07
C LEU A 122 -2.98 16.54 7.46
N ALA A 123 -3.86 15.92 8.25
CA ALA A 123 -4.20 16.41 9.59
C ALA A 123 -2.94 16.49 10.48
N MET A 124 -2.11 15.44 10.48
CA MET A 124 -0.85 15.43 11.23
C MET A 124 0.14 16.46 10.71
N SER A 125 0.30 16.58 9.38
CA SER A 125 1.24 17.56 8.80
C SER A 125 0.86 19.00 9.10
N LEU A 126 -0.44 19.30 9.22
CA LEU A 126 -0.92 20.62 9.61
C LEU A 126 -0.68 20.89 11.10
N ALA A 127 -0.89 19.89 11.96
CA ALA A 127 -0.66 20.01 13.40
C ALA A 127 0.82 20.25 13.73
N GLU A 128 1.74 19.55 13.07
CA GLU A 128 3.19 19.67 13.32
C GLU A 128 3.84 20.95 12.75
N ARG A 129 3.11 21.73 11.94
CA ARG A 129 3.59 22.99 11.35
C ARG A 129 3.12 24.24 12.09
N GLN A 130 2.28 24.06 13.11
CA GLN A 130 1.81 25.12 14.01
C GLN A 130 2.73 25.22 15.23
#